data_AF-A0A0N1AY24-F1
#
_entry.id   AF-A0A0N1AY24-F1
#
_cell.length_a   1.000
_cell.length_b   1.000
_cell.length_c   1.000
_cell.angle_alpha   90.00
_cell.angle_beta   90.00
_cell.angle_gamma   90.00
#
_symmetry.space_group_name_H-M   'P 1'
#
loop_
_entity.id
_entity.type
_entity.pdbx_description
1 polymer ?
#
loop_
_entity_poly.entity_id
_entity_poly.type
_entity_poly.pdbx_seq_one_letter_code
_entity_poly.pdbx_strand_id
1 'polypeptide(L)'
;MTELTTSFSYSPVLVALSVVVAIQAGYVGISLALLIPAAFANRRRLLIAGSAMTLSVGIWSMHFIGMLAITTAVAIDYAVVPTLLSFLICCLVTGVAIYLASLRSQRLLVIAALLMGIGITTMHYVGMTAVHSVFHLTHDPAYALASIAIAIAASGLALWLAFSADRRPPLFLCAVVLGCAVSGMHYMAMAGTTLHLAAAEVANTTSLMSGDILAAIVSVVACSISAVFMLALVPTEPKDTRGENAWNAAHAVPDARPPEGPQSDITPTISLNPAEQHLMQTATEPGPVVAAVAASPAPILSADDLLLPIERNGKRFHIAADDIVSVHSNAHYTYIFNGRDDLFCPLSISDIAARLPETIFSRVHRSYIVNLLFVVRIKKTGDSGVVELDTPIRRTVPVSRSRLTGFRSELAAFKASRSGITPDLR
;
A
#
# COMPACT_ATOMS: atom_id res chain seq x y z
N MET A 1 4.46 57.40 9.03
CA MET A 1 4.83 56.13 9.67
C MET A 1 5.94 55.53 8.83
N THR A 2 7.17 55.61 9.30
CA THR A 2 8.33 54.99 8.67
C THR A 2 8.19 53.47 8.86
N GLU A 3 7.81 52.74 7.82
CA GLU A 3 7.84 51.27 7.84
C GLU A 3 9.31 50.85 8.03
N LEU A 4 9.67 50.40 9.23
CA LEU A 4 10.95 49.74 9.45
C LEU A 4 10.85 48.32 8.87
N THR A 5 11.34 48.16 7.65
CA THR A 5 11.60 46.84 7.08
C THR A 5 12.78 46.20 7.83
N THR A 6 12.53 45.12 8.55
CA THR A 6 13.59 44.38 9.26
C THR A 6 14.26 43.38 8.31
N SER A 7 15.57 43.54 8.09
CA SER A 7 16.40 42.52 7.43
C SER A 7 16.52 41.30 8.35
N PHE A 8 16.24 40.10 7.84
CA PHE A 8 16.45 38.84 8.55
C PHE A 8 17.51 37.99 7.86
N SER A 9 18.19 37.15 8.64
CA SER A 9 19.15 36.16 8.15
C SER A 9 18.72 34.75 8.56
N TYR A 10 19.44 33.73 8.09
CA TYR A 10 19.13 32.34 8.37
C TYR A 10 20.25 31.65 9.16
N SER A 11 19.86 30.87 10.17
CA SER A 11 20.73 29.88 10.79
C SER A 11 20.93 28.69 9.83
N PRO A 12 22.15 28.45 9.32
CA PRO A 12 22.39 27.39 8.33
C PRO A 12 22.11 25.99 8.89
N VAL A 13 22.29 25.81 10.20
CA VAL A 13 22.04 24.52 10.88
C VAL A 13 20.55 24.20 10.90
N LEU A 14 19.70 25.18 11.20
CA LEU A 14 18.24 24.96 11.22
C LEU A 14 17.67 24.80 9.81
N VAL A 15 18.24 25.50 8.82
CA VAL A 15 17.90 25.27 7.40
C VAL A 15 18.25 23.84 6.98
N ALA A 16 19.47 23.37 7.29
CA ALA A 16 19.86 22.00 6.99
C ALA A 16 18.96 20.97 7.70
N LEU A 17 18.63 21.22 8.98
CA LEU A 17 17.75 20.36 9.76
C LEU A 17 16.33 20.29 9.16
N SER A 18 15.77 21.43 8.73
CA SER A 18 14.44 21.48 8.12
C SER A 18 14.37 20.58 6.87
N VAL A 19 15.40 20.66 6.02
CA VAL A 19 15.52 19.85 4.81
C VAL A 19 15.66 18.37 5.15
N VAL A 20 16.53 18.01 6.11
CA VAL A 20 16.71 16.62 6.54
C VAL A 20 15.41 16.02 7.07
N VAL A 21 14.67 16.76 7.90
CA VAL A 21 13.37 16.33 8.43
C VAL A 21 12.36 16.11 7.31
N ALA A 22 12.31 17.00 6.30
CA ALA A 22 11.43 16.82 5.15
C ALA A 22 11.81 15.59 4.31
N ILE A 23 13.10 15.34 4.09
CA ILE A 23 13.58 14.15 3.36
C ILE A 23 13.22 12.87 4.13
N GLN A 24 13.46 12.85 5.44
CA GLN A 24 13.14 11.71 6.30
C GLN A 24 11.63 11.40 6.26
N ALA A 25 10.79 12.42 6.43
CA ALA A 25 9.35 12.25 6.39
C ALA A 25 8.85 11.83 5.00
N GLY A 26 9.44 12.38 3.93
CA GLY A 26 9.18 11.96 2.56
C GLY A 26 9.51 10.48 2.34
N TYR A 27 10.65 10.02 2.86
CA TYR A 27 11.07 8.61 2.79
C TYR A 27 10.05 7.69 3.47
N VAL A 28 9.72 7.96 4.74
CA VAL A 28 8.79 7.12 5.51
C VAL A 28 7.37 7.20 4.93
N GLY A 29 6.92 8.41 4.57
CA GLY A 29 5.59 8.67 4.03
C GLY A 29 5.35 7.98 2.69
N ILE A 30 6.30 8.08 1.75
CA ILE A 30 6.25 7.36 0.47
C ILE A 30 6.37 5.85 0.70
N SER A 31 7.23 5.39 1.60
CA SER A 31 7.34 3.95 1.93
C SER A 31 5.99 3.35 2.34
N LEU A 32 5.25 4.03 3.21
CA LEU A 32 3.90 3.63 3.61
C LEU A 32 2.93 3.69 2.42
N ALA A 33 3.01 4.74 1.59
CA ALA A 33 2.15 4.90 0.43
C ALA A 33 2.31 3.76 -0.59
N LEU A 34 3.55 3.29 -0.80
CA LEU A 34 3.87 2.21 -1.72
C LEU A 34 3.27 0.85 -1.30
N LEU A 35 2.93 0.67 -0.02
CA LEU A 35 2.29 -0.55 0.50
C LEU A 35 0.77 -0.54 0.36
N ILE A 36 0.14 0.62 0.12
CA ILE A 36 -1.31 0.78 0.05
C ILE A 36 -1.96 -0.07 -1.06
N PRO A 37 -1.43 -0.16 -2.30
CA PRO A 37 -2.08 -0.91 -3.38
C PRO A 37 -2.26 -2.41 -3.09
N ALA A 38 -1.36 -3.01 -2.31
CA ALA A 38 -1.40 -4.43 -1.95
C ALA A 38 -2.14 -4.69 -0.62
N ALA A 39 -2.63 -3.65 0.06
CA ALA A 39 -3.27 -3.77 1.36
C ALA A 39 -4.79 -3.84 1.27
N PHE A 40 -5.39 -4.67 2.11
CA PHE A 40 -6.85 -4.86 2.19
C PHE A 40 -7.43 -4.39 3.53
N ALA A 41 -8.72 -4.03 3.52
CA ALA A 41 -9.52 -3.68 4.69
C ALA A 41 -8.83 -2.68 5.66
N ASN A 42 -8.70 -3.04 6.94
CA ASN A 42 -8.17 -2.16 7.98
C ASN A 42 -6.70 -1.80 7.75
N ARG A 43 -5.89 -2.71 7.18
CA ARG A 43 -4.48 -2.44 6.87
C ARG A 43 -4.36 -1.31 5.85
N ARG A 44 -5.23 -1.28 4.83
CA ARG A 44 -5.27 -0.18 3.86
C ARG A 44 -5.58 1.16 4.51
N ARG A 45 -6.59 1.20 5.41
CA ARG A 45 -6.95 2.42 6.16
C ARG A 45 -5.80 2.90 7.03
N LEU A 46 -5.13 1.99 7.73
CA LEU A 46 -3.99 2.31 8.60
C LEU A 46 -2.78 2.81 7.80
N LEU A 47 -2.50 2.24 6.62
CA LEU A 47 -1.41 2.70 5.76
C LEU A 47 -1.69 4.08 5.14
N ILE A 48 -2.93 4.34 4.74
CA ILE A 48 -3.35 5.68 4.28
C ILE A 48 -3.19 6.70 5.42
N ALA A 49 -3.74 6.38 6.59
CA ALA A 49 -3.64 7.25 7.76
C ALA A 49 -2.17 7.47 8.16
N GLY A 50 -1.35 6.42 8.14
CA GLY A 50 0.06 6.51 8.48
C GLY A 50 0.86 7.35 7.50
N SER A 51 0.70 7.09 6.20
CA SER A 51 1.35 7.90 5.17
C SER A 51 0.95 9.38 5.27
N ALA A 52 -0.34 9.65 5.46
CA ALA A 52 -0.85 11.01 5.62
C ALA A 52 -0.29 11.70 6.87
N MET A 53 -0.27 11.02 8.01
CA MET A 53 0.26 11.55 9.26
C MET A 53 1.75 11.82 9.15
N THR A 54 2.55 10.87 8.66
CA THR A 54 4.00 11.05 8.50
C THR A 54 4.33 12.22 7.58
N LEU A 55 3.69 12.29 6.41
CA LEU A 55 3.93 13.39 5.47
C LEU A 55 3.52 14.73 6.07
N SER A 56 2.33 14.81 6.68
CA SER A 56 1.82 16.06 7.23
C SER A 56 2.67 16.57 8.39
N VAL A 57 3.09 15.66 9.27
CA VAL A 57 3.99 15.99 10.38
C VAL A 57 5.34 16.46 9.84
N GLY A 58 5.91 15.78 8.83
CA GLY A 58 7.15 16.21 8.21
C GLY A 58 7.09 17.58 7.52
N ILE A 59 6.05 17.83 6.73
CA ILE A 59 5.86 19.10 6.01
C ILE A 59 5.66 20.23 7.03
N TRP A 60 4.83 20.01 8.04
CA TRP A 60 4.60 20.98 9.13
C TRP A 60 5.85 21.23 9.97
N SER A 61 6.58 20.18 10.36
CA SER A 61 7.83 20.33 11.11
C SER A 61 8.89 21.04 10.30
N MET A 62 9.06 20.70 9.02
CA MET A 62 9.99 21.44 8.15
C MET A 62 9.62 22.91 8.09
N HIS A 63 8.34 23.25 7.91
CA HIS A 63 7.89 24.64 7.87
C HIS A 63 8.27 25.40 9.14
N PHE A 64 7.97 24.87 10.33
CA PHE A 64 8.26 25.55 11.59
C PHE A 64 9.75 25.56 11.94
N ILE A 65 10.52 24.52 11.61
CA ILE A 65 11.98 24.56 11.74
C ILE A 65 12.56 25.62 10.78
N GLY A 66 12.00 25.76 9.58
CA GLY A 66 12.36 26.81 8.62
C GLY A 66 12.04 28.23 9.13
N MET A 67 10.92 28.39 9.82
CA MET A 67 10.57 29.64 10.52
C MET A 67 11.53 29.95 11.67
N LEU A 68 11.87 28.95 12.49
CA LEU A 68 12.85 29.08 13.57
C LEU A 68 14.26 29.37 13.06
N ALA A 69 14.55 29.02 11.81
CA ALA A 69 15.84 29.36 11.20
C ALA A 69 16.00 30.86 10.96
N ILE A 70 14.92 31.64 10.96
CA ILE A 70 14.96 33.09 10.77
C ILE A 70 15.52 33.75 12.02
N THR A 71 16.59 34.54 11.84
CA THR A 71 17.18 35.36 12.89
C THR A 71 16.85 36.83 12.66
N THR A 72 16.09 37.41 13.59
CA THR A 72 15.65 38.81 13.60
C THR A 72 16.17 39.54 14.84
N ALA A 73 16.14 40.88 14.82
CA ALA A 73 16.54 41.70 15.97
C ALA A 73 15.58 41.58 17.17
N VAL A 74 14.34 41.13 16.94
CA VAL A 74 13.31 40.91 17.95
C VAL A 74 12.98 39.42 17.97
N ALA A 75 12.78 38.86 19.17
CA ALA A 75 12.36 37.47 19.34
C ALA A 75 10.96 37.26 18.77
N ILE A 76 10.76 36.13 18.10
CA ILE A 76 9.47 35.76 17.49
C ILE A 76 8.74 34.80 18.42
N ASP A 77 7.57 35.22 18.89
CA ASP A 77 6.62 34.33 19.55
C ASP A 77 5.63 33.75 18.53
N TYR A 78 5.16 32.53 18.78
CA TYR A 78 4.28 31.79 17.88
C TYR A 78 2.93 31.51 18.53
N ALA A 79 1.86 31.93 17.88
CA ALA A 79 0.50 31.61 18.31
C ALA A 79 0.18 30.12 18.09
N VAL A 80 -0.38 29.48 19.12
CA VAL A 80 -0.69 28.04 19.13
C VAL A 80 -1.83 27.70 18.15
N VAL A 81 -2.87 28.54 18.09
CA VAL A 81 -4.08 28.25 17.29
C VAL A 81 -3.78 28.17 15.78
N PRO A 82 -3.12 29.16 15.14
CA PRO A 82 -2.75 29.04 13.73
C PRO A 82 -1.81 27.86 13.46
N THR A 83 -0.91 27.59 14.40
CA THR A 83 0.03 26.46 14.32
C THR A 83 -0.70 25.12 14.26
N LEU A 84 -1.64 24.85 15.17
CA LEU A 84 -2.44 23.63 15.18
C LEU A 84 -3.41 23.55 14.00
N LEU A 85 -4.01 24.68 13.62
CA LEU A 85 -4.93 24.75 12.48
C LEU A 85 -4.21 24.43 11.17
N SER A 86 -3.01 24.97 10.97
CA SER A 86 -2.17 24.69 9.80
C SER A 86 -1.86 23.19 9.67
N PHE A 87 -1.48 22.55 10.79
CA PHE A 87 -1.23 21.11 10.84
C PHE A 87 -2.49 20.30 10.49
N LEU A 88 -3.64 20.66 11.07
CA LEU A 88 -4.91 19.99 10.82
C LEU A 88 -5.30 20.06 9.34
N ILE A 89 -5.19 21.24 8.72
CA ILE A 89 -5.45 21.42 7.28
C ILE A 89 -4.56 20.50 6.46
N CYS A 90 -3.25 20.49 6.74
CA CYS A 90 -2.30 19.63 6.03
C CYS A 90 -2.66 18.14 6.18
N CYS A 91 -2.97 17.70 7.39
CA CYS A 91 -3.32 16.32 7.70
C CYS A 91 -4.55 15.84 6.92
N LEU A 92 -5.64 16.62 6.98
CA LEU A 92 -6.89 16.27 6.29
C LEU A 92 -6.70 16.24 4.78
N VAL A 93 -6.09 17.29 4.22
CA VAL A 93 -5.91 17.42 2.78
C VAL A 93 -4.97 16.36 2.22
N THR A 94 -3.84 16.10 2.89
CA THR A 94 -2.90 15.03 2.50
C THR A 94 -3.56 13.67 2.58
N GLY A 95 -4.35 13.39 3.62
CA GLY A 95 -5.09 12.14 3.77
C GLY A 95 -6.11 11.90 2.65
N VAL A 96 -6.90 12.92 2.31
CA VAL A 96 -7.85 12.86 1.19
C VAL A 96 -7.12 12.68 -0.13
N ALA A 97 -6.03 13.40 -0.37
CA ALA A 97 -5.25 13.28 -1.59
C ALA A 97 -4.65 11.89 -1.78
N ILE A 98 -4.04 11.30 -0.74
CA ILE A 98 -3.52 9.93 -0.78
C ILE A 98 -4.65 8.93 -1.01
N TYR A 99 -5.80 9.11 -0.35
CA TYR A 99 -6.97 8.27 -0.58
C TYR A 99 -7.42 8.32 -2.05
N LEU A 100 -7.57 9.51 -2.63
CA LEU A 100 -7.96 9.69 -4.03
C LEU A 100 -6.93 9.09 -5.00
N ALA A 101 -5.64 9.34 -4.76
CA ALA A 101 -4.56 8.79 -5.59
C ALA A 101 -4.49 7.26 -5.52
N SER A 102 -4.83 6.67 -4.36
CA SER A 102 -4.87 5.22 -4.19
C SER A 102 -5.97 4.50 -5.00
N LEU A 103 -6.91 5.25 -5.58
CA LEU A 103 -7.93 4.72 -6.49
C LEU A 103 -7.40 4.49 -7.92
N ARG A 104 -6.13 4.83 -8.19
CA ARG A 104 -5.37 4.56 -9.44
C ARG A 104 -6.00 5.07 -10.74
N SER A 105 -6.89 6.07 -10.66
CA SER A 105 -7.39 6.79 -11.84
C SER A 105 -6.49 7.99 -12.14
N GLN A 106 -6.07 8.16 -13.40
CA GLN A 106 -5.26 9.31 -13.83
C GLN A 106 -5.92 10.65 -13.51
N ARG A 107 -7.25 10.75 -13.70
CA ARG A 107 -8.02 11.95 -13.36
C ARG A 107 -7.98 12.25 -11.86
N LEU A 108 -8.15 11.22 -11.03
CA LEU A 108 -8.11 11.37 -9.58
C LEU A 108 -6.71 11.69 -9.06
N LEU A 109 -5.66 11.23 -9.75
CA LEU A 109 -4.29 11.58 -9.41
C LEU A 109 -4.00 13.06 -9.63
N VAL A 110 -4.46 13.62 -10.76
CA VAL A 110 -4.35 15.07 -11.01
C VAL A 110 -5.12 15.88 -9.97
N ILE A 111 -6.36 15.49 -9.66
CA ILE A 111 -7.16 16.14 -8.61
C ILE A 111 -6.47 16.04 -7.24
N ALA A 112 -5.92 14.87 -6.91
CA ALA A 112 -5.20 14.67 -5.66
C ALA A 112 -3.92 15.52 -5.58
N ALA A 113 -3.17 15.67 -6.68
CA ALA A 113 -1.98 16.50 -6.74
C ALA A 113 -2.30 17.99 -6.54
N LEU A 114 -3.35 18.49 -7.20
CA LEU A 114 -3.84 19.85 -7.02
C LEU A 114 -4.31 20.08 -5.59
N LEU A 115 -5.13 19.18 -5.07
CA LEU A 115 -5.68 19.26 -3.72
C LEU A 115 -4.54 19.26 -2.68
N MET A 116 -3.59 18.33 -2.80
CA MET A 116 -2.45 18.24 -1.88
C MET A 116 -1.55 19.48 -1.96
N GLY A 117 -1.23 19.96 -3.17
CA GLY A 117 -0.42 21.16 -3.36
C GLY A 117 -1.07 22.40 -2.73
N ILE A 118 -2.37 22.61 -2.97
CA ILE A 118 -3.15 23.70 -2.36
C ILE A 118 -3.19 23.55 -0.84
N GLY A 119 -3.36 22.33 -0.32
CA GLY A 119 -3.33 22.07 1.13
C GLY A 119 -1.99 22.41 1.77
N ILE A 120 -0.88 22.04 1.12
CA ILE A 120 0.48 22.34 1.60
C ILE A 120 0.72 23.85 1.61
N THR A 121 0.35 24.58 0.55
CA THR A 121 0.48 26.04 0.54
C THR A 121 -0.44 26.71 1.53
N THR A 122 -1.65 26.20 1.72
CA THR A 122 -2.59 26.71 2.74
C THR A 122 -2.00 26.52 4.13
N MET A 123 -1.44 25.33 4.42
CA MET A 123 -0.73 25.09 5.68
C MET A 123 0.40 26.09 5.87
N HIS A 124 1.23 26.32 4.84
CA HIS A 124 2.32 27.29 4.92
C HIS A 124 1.82 28.70 5.28
N TYR A 125 0.89 29.26 4.52
CA TYR A 125 0.43 30.64 4.77
C TYR A 125 -0.37 30.79 6.06
N VAL A 126 -1.17 29.79 6.45
CA VAL A 126 -1.84 29.76 7.77
C VAL A 126 -0.78 29.64 8.87
N GLY A 127 0.26 28.83 8.70
CA GLY A 127 1.37 28.71 9.64
C GLY A 127 2.13 30.02 9.83
N MET A 128 2.36 30.77 8.75
CA MET A 128 2.98 32.10 8.78
C MET A 128 2.20 33.09 9.67
N THR A 129 0.86 33.00 9.72
CA THR A 129 0.05 33.84 10.61
C THR A 129 0.29 33.61 12.10
N ALA A 130 1.01 32.54 12.48
CA ALA A 130 1.41 32.32 13.86
C ALA A 130 2.31 33.43 14.40
N VAL A 131 3.00 34.19 13.53
CA VAL A 131 3.93 35.27 13.88
C VAL A 131 3.26 36.66 13.88
N HIS A 132 1.95 36.72 13.57
CA HIS A 132 1.23 37.99 13.37
C HIS A 132 1.17 38.89 14.61
N SER A 133 1.41 38.35 15.81
CA SER A 133 1.47 39.13 17.06
C SER A 133 2.69 40.06 17.12
N VAL A 134 3.73 39.82 16.32
CA VAL A 134 4.97 40.63 16.32
C VAL A 134 5.20 41.31 14.97
N PHE A 135 4.83 40.65 13.88
CA PHE A 135 5.07 41.15 12.52
C PHE A 135 3.83 41.07 11.65
N HIS A 136 3.54 42.16 10.93
CA HIS A 136 2.69 42.10 9.76
C HIS A 136 3.51 41.59 8.56
N LEU A 137 2.98 40.58 7.88
CA LEU A 137 3.64 39.91 6.77
C LEU A 137 3.01 40.36 5.45
N THR A 138 3.81 40.91 4.54
CA THR A 138 3.35 41.12 3.16
C THR A 138 4.10 40.20 2.21
N HIS A 139 3.38 39.71 1.19
CA HIS A 139 3.88 38.69 0.28
C HIS A 139 3.84 39.18 -1.15
N ASP A 140 4.95 39.04 -1.87
CA ASP A 140 4.98 39.27 -3.30
C ASP A 140 4.14 38.20 -4.02
N PRO A 141 3.13 38.58 -4.82
CA PRO A 141 2.28 37.63 -5.54
C PRO A 141 3.04 36.68 -6.47
N ALA A 142 4.17 37.10 -7.06
CA ALA A 142 4.95 36.27 -7.96
C ALA A 142 5.61 35.09 -7.23
N TYR A 143 6.22 35.37 -6.08
CA TYR A 143 6.82 34.33 -5.22
C TYR A 143 5.75 33.42 -4.61
N ALA A 144 4.58 33.97 -4.27
CA ALA A 144 3.46 33.17 -3.78
C ALA A 144 2.89 32.23 -4.85
N LEU A 145 2.75 32.68 -6.09
CA LEU A 145 2.33 31.83 -7.19
C LEU A 145 3.39 30.76 -7.53
N ALA A 146 4.68 31.13 -7.47
CA ALA A 146 5.78 30.20 -7.67
C ALA A 146 5.80 29.10 -6.60
N SER A 147 5.60 29.45 -5.32
CA SER A 147 5.52 28.47 -4.23
C SER A 147 4.35 27.50 -4.41
N ILE A 148 3.17 28.00 -4.84
CA ILE A 148 2.00 27.17 -5.18
C ILE A 148 2.31 26.19 -6.31
N ALA A 149 2.95 26.67 -7.38
CA ALA A 149 3.34 25.81 -8.50
C ALA A 149 4.31 24.70 -8.05
N ILE A 150 5.31 25.04 -7.23
CA ILE A 150 6.26 24.07 -6.66
C ILE A 150 5.52 23.05 -5.79
N ALA A 151 4.58 23.47 -4.94
CA ALA A 151 3.81 22.57 -4.08
C ALA A 151 3.00 21.55 -4.88
N ILE A 152 2.32 22.01 -5.94
CA ILE A 152 1.51 21.15 -6.82
C ILE A 152 2.42 20.18 -7.57
N ALA A 153 3.55 20.65 -8.11
CA ALA A 153 4.51 19.79 -8.82
C ALA A 153 5.11 18.72 -7.89
N ALA A 154 5.55 19.11 -6.69
CA ALA A 154 6.09 18.20 -5.68
C ALA A 154 5.04 17.15 -5.27
N SER A 155 3.80 17.60 -5.06
CA SER A 155 2.67 16.72 -4.73
C SER A 155 2.36 15.73 -5.84
N GLY A 156 2.30 16.21 -7.08
CA GLY A 156 2.09 15.38 -8.27
C GLY A 156 3.19 14.34 -8.43
N LEU A 157 4.45 14.73 -8.27
CA LEU A 157 5.58 13.80 -8.33
C LEU A 157 5.48 12.71 -7.25
N ALA A 158 5.22 13.08 -6.00
CA ALA A 158 5.10 12.12 -4.90
C ALA A 158 3.97 11.10 -5.14
N LEU A 159 2.78 11.57 -5.52
CA LEU A 159 1.62 10.71 -5.76
C LEU A 159 1.80 9.86 -7.03
N TRP A 160 2.39 10.42 -8.08
CA TRP A 160 2.70 9.69 -9.31
C TRP A 160 3.68 8.55 -9.05
N LEU A 161 4.76 8.80 -8.30
CA LEU A 161 5.73 7.78 -7.92
C LEU A 161 5.09 6.67 -7.08
N ALA A 162 4.19 7.01 -6.15
CA ALA A 162 3.53 6.04 -5.29
C ALA A 162 2.50 5.18 -6.05
N PHE A 163 1.71 5.77 -6.96
CA PHE A 163 0.49 5.15 -7.48
C PHE A 163 0.43 4.95 -8.99
N SER A 164 1.34 5.50 -9.80
CA SER A 164 1.28 5.41 -11.27
C SER A 164 2.59 5.02 -11.95
N ALA A 165 3.75 5.22 -11.34
CA ALA A 165 5.03 4.87 -11.96
C ALA A 165 5.22 3.35 -12.10
N ASP A 166 5.44 2.89 -13.34
CA ASP A 166 5.75 1.49 -13.67
C ASP A 166 7.19 1.09 -13.29
N ARG A 167 8.14 2.01 -13.51
CA ARG A 167 9.52 1.91 -13.01
C ARG A 167 9.77 3.01 -12.01
N ARG A 168 10.13 2.63 -10.80
CA ARG A 168 10.35 3.56 -9.69
C ARG A 168 11.84 3.83 -9.53
N PRO A 169 12.26 5.10 -9.38
CA PRO A 169 13.60 5.41 -8.93
C PRO A 169 13.85 4.80 -7.54
N PRO A 170 15.11 4.70 -7.09
CA PRO A 170 15.40 4.32 -5.72
C PRO A 170 14.67 5.26 -4.76
N LEU A 171 13.95 4.69 -3.79
CA LEU A 171 13.10 5.42 -2.85
C LEU A 171 13.82 6.59 -2.16
N PHE A 172 15.09 6.39 -1.82
CA PHE A 172 15.93 7.44 -1.23
C PHE A 172 16.02 8.67 -2.14
N LEU A 173 16.21 8.50 -3.45
CA LEU A 173 16.25 9.61 -4.39
C LEU A 173 14.90 10.33 -4.47
N CYS A 174 13.79 9.59 -4.48
CA CYS A 174 12.44 10.18 -4.45
C CYS A 174 12.23 11.02 -3.19
N ALA A 175 12.67 10.52 -2.04
CA ALA A 175 12.58 11.22 -0.77
C ALA A 175 13.43 12.50 -0.73
N VAL A 176 14.66 12.45 -1.25
CA VAL A 176 15.53 13.62 -1.37
C VAL A 176 14.89 14.68 -2.24
N VAL A 177 14.42 14.31 -3.44
CA VAL A 177 13.77 15.24 -4.37
C VAL A 177 12.51 15.83 -3.75
N LEU A 178 11.67 15.02 -3.11
CA LEU A 178 10.46 15.51 -2.46
C LEU A 178 10.80 16.46 -1.30
N GLY A 179 11.73 16.09 -0.43
CA GLY A 179 12.15 16.93 0.70
C GLY A 179 12.69 18.27 0.23
N CYS A 180 13.59 18.27 -0.76
CA CYS A 180 14.10 19.49 -1.39
C CYS A 180 13.00 20.31 -2.04
N ALA A 181 12.00 19.69 -2.69
CA ALA A 181 10.90 20.43 -3.33
C ALA A 181 9.97 21.09 -2.31
N VAL A 182 9.61 20.39 -1.22
CA VAL A 182 8.78 20.96 -0.15
C VAL A 182 9.54 22.07 0.58
N SER A 183 10.83 21.88 0.90
CA SER A 183 11.67 22.93 1.47
C SER A 183 11.84 24.11 0.51
N GLY A 184 12.03 23.83 -0.78
CA GLY A 184 12.12 24.84 -1.84
C GLY A 184 10.85 25.68 -1.93
N MET A 185 9.67 25.08 -1.79
CA MET A 185 8.41 25.81 -1.71
C MET A 185 8.38 26.78 -0.52
N HIS A 186 8.76 26.32 0.67
CA HIS A 186 8.80 27.16 1.87
C HIS A 186 9.77 28.34 1.70
N TYR A 187 11.00 28.09 1.27
CA TYR A 187 12.00 29.14 1.10
C TYR A 187 11.70 30.06 -0.09
N MET A 188 11.03 29.57 -1.14
CA MET A 188 10.50 30.41 -2.22
C MET A 188 9.44 31.38 -1.70
N ALA A 189 8.50 30.89 -0.89
CA ALA A 189 7.49 31.75 -0.28
C ALA A 189 8.13 32.77 0.67
N MET A 190 9.09 32.36 1.49
CA MET A 190 9.83 33.24 2.40
C MET A 190 10.65 34.32 1.67
N ALA A 191 11.26 33.99 0.53
CA ALA A 191 12.00 34.96 -0.27
C ALA A 191 11.10 36.11 -0.77
N GLY A 192 9.81 35.86 -0.94
CA GLY A 192 8.80 36.87 -1.28
C GLY A 192 8.15 37.56 -0.08
N THR A 193 8.55 37.24 1.16
CA THR A 193 7.94 37.78 2.37
C THR A 193 8.74 38.96 2.90
N THR A 194 8.05 40.06 3.21
CA THR A 194 8.62 41.18 3.96
C THR A 194 7.97 41.30 5.32
N LEU A 195 8.80 41.53 6.34
CA LEU A 195 8.42 41.67 7.74
C LEU A 195 8.28 43.14 8.09
N HIS A 196 7.08 43.54 8.53
CA HIS A 196 6.80 44.85 9.07
C HIS A 196 6.56 44.72 10.57
N LEU A 197 7.36 45.41 11.38
CA LEU A 197 7.19 45.36 12.84
C LEU A 197 5.82 45.96 13.23
N ALA A 198 4.99 45.19 13.93
CA ALA A 198 3.70 45.68 14.40
C ALA A 198 3.91 46.66 15.56
N ALA A 199 3.68 47.96 15.33
CA ALA A 199 4.02 49.05 16.27
C ALA A 199 3.14 49.13 17.53
N ALA A 200 2.16 48.24 17.70
CA ALA A 200 1.14 48.34 18.74
C ALA A 200 0.85 46.97 19.36
N GLU A 201 1.68 46.53 20.30
CA GLU A 201 1.31 45.68 21.47
C GLU A 201 2.58 45.15 22.17
N VAL A 202 3.37 46.07 22.76
CA VAL A 202 4.35 45.70 23.80
C VAL A 202 3.66 45.49 25.17
N ALA A 203 2.33 45.67 25.24
CA ALA A 203 1.54 45.54 26.44
C ALA A 203 0.39 44.54 26.22
N ASN A 204 0.51 43.35 26.84
CA ASN A 204 -0.54 42.33 27.05
C ASN A 204 -0.70 41.19 26.04
N THR A 205 0.38 40.52 25.64
CA THR A 205 0.28 39.10 25.27
C THR A 205 1.03 38.26 26.29
N THR A 206 0.30 37.54 27.14
CA THR A 206 0.88 36.41 27.88
C THR A 206 1.34 35.37 26.86
N SER A 207 2.64 35.32 26.57
CA SER A 207 3.26 34.28 25.75
C SER A 207 2.95 32.91 26.37
N LEU A 208 2.14 32.11 25.69
CA LEU A 208 1.71 30.79 26.19
C LEU A 208 2.72 29.67 25.85
N MET A 209 3.60 29.88 24.87
CA MET A 209 4.70 28.97 24.53
C MET A 209 5.89 29.76 23.99
N SER A 210 7.06 29.65 24.64
CA SER A 210 8.34 30.09 24.05
C SER A 210 8.60 29.31 22.76
N GLY A 211 9.18 29.95 21.75
CA GLY A 211 9.56 29.32 20.47
C GLY A 211 10.35 28.01 20.65
N ASP A 212 11.13 27.90 21.74
CA ASP A 212 11.88 26.71 22.12
C ASP A 212 10.99 25.52 22.50
N ILE A 213 9.87 25.77 23.19
CA ILE A 213 8.91 24.74 23.58
C ILE A 213 8.14 24.25 22.36
N LEU A 214 7.78 25.17 21.44
CA LEU A 214 7.15 24.78 20.19
C LEU A 214 8.09 23.93 19.34
N ALA A 215 9.35 24.35 19.18
CA ALA A 215 10.39 23.60 18.48
C ALA A 215 10.58 22.19 19.06
N ALA A 216 10.61 22.07 20.39
CA ALA A 216 10.76 20.81 21.10
C ALA A 216 9.54 19.90 20.90
N ILE A 217 8.31 20.41 21.04
CA ILE A 217 7.08 19.64 20.83
C ILE A 217 6.98 19.20 19.37
N VAL A 218 7.21 20.10 18.42
CA VAL A 218 7.20 19.80 16.98
C VAL A 218 8.17 18.68 16.65
N SER A 219 9.42 18.78 17.13
CA SER A 219 10.47 17.80 16.85
C SER A 219 10.20 16.45 17.52
N VAL A 220 9.74 16.45 18.77
CA VAL A 220 9.43 15.22 19.50
C VAL A 220 8.22 14.50 18.90
N VAL A 221 7.15 15.23 18.55
CA VAL A 221 5.96 14.67 17.90
C VAL A 221 6.31 14.13 16.51
N ALA A 222 7.16 14.82 15.76
CA ALA A 222 7.63 14.36 14.45
C ALA A 222 8.51 13.13 14.49
N CYS A 223 9.47 13.11 15.41
CA CYS A 223 10.33 11.96 15.63
C CYS A 223 9.54 10.77 16.16
N SER A 224 8.62 10.96 17.12
CA SER A 224 7.84 9.86 17.71
C SER A 224 6.84 9.26 16.72
N ILE A 225 6.12 10.07 15.95
CA ILE A 225 5.20 9.56 14.92
C ILE A 225 6.00 8.83 13.83
N SER A 226 7.12 9.39 13.37
CA SER A 226 7.98 8.72 12.38
C SER A 226 8.59 7.42 12.91
N ALA A 227 9.03 7.39 14.18
CA ALA A 227 9.59 6.20 14.81
C ALA A 227 8.55 5.09 15.01
N VAL A 228 7.31 5.43 15.42
CA VAL A 228 6.21 4.46 15.58
C VAL A 228 5.82 3.85 14.23
N PHE A 229 5.76 4.64 13.17
CA PHE A 229 5.49 4.12 11.82
C PHE A 229 6.68 3.33 11.25
N MET A 230 7.92 3.71 11.57
CA MET A 230 9.09 2.93 11.21
C MET A 230 9.13 1.57 11.94
N LEU A 231 8.74 1.54 13.22
CA LEU A 231 8.63 0.32 14.01
C LEU A 231 7.51 -0.60 13.50
N ALA A 232 6.41 -0.02 13.02
CA ALA A 232 5.33 -0.75 12.36
C ALA A 232 5.69 -1.25 10.94
N LEU A 233 6.76 -0.70 10.36
CA LEU A 233 7.32 -1.07 9.05
C LEU A 233 8.44 -2.08 9.14
N VAL A 234 9.03 -2.34 10.31
CA VAL A 234 9.95 -3.48 10.49
C VAL A 234 9.10 -4.74 10.31
N PRO A 235 9.25 -5.48 9.20
CA PRO A 235 8.65 -6.80 9.13
C PRO A 235 9.28 -7.57 10.28
N THR A 236 8.48 -8.06 11.22
CA THR A 236 8.92 -9.21 12.01
C THR A 236 9.34 -10.24 10.98
N GLU A 237 10.64 -10.49 10.84
CA GLU A 237 11.12 -11.55 9.96
C GLU A 237 10.28 -12.79 10.26
N PRO A 238 9.80 -13.52 9.24
CA PRO A 238 9.27 -14.84 9.48
C PRO A 238 10.39 -15.58 10.22
N LYS A 239 10.15 -15.88 11.50
CA LYS A 239 11.02 -16.70 12.34
C LYS A 239 11.46 -17.87 11.46
N ASP A 240 12.76 -17.96 11.18
CA ASP A 240 13.31 -18.92 10.23
C ASP A 240 12.99 -20.34 10.72
N THR A 241 11.86 -20.88 10.27
CA THR A 241 11.39 -22.22 10.61
C THR A 241 12.33 -23.29 10.07
N ARG A 242 13.31 -22.91 9.25
CA ARG A 242 14.41 -23.79 8.82
C ARG A 242 15.36 -24.13 9.96
N GLY A 243 15.57 -23.21 10.91
CA GLY A 243 16.35 -23.46 12.13
C GLY A 243 15.60 -24.29 13.17
N GLU A 244 14.30 -24.03 13.35
CA GLU A 244 13.44 -24.83 14.26
C GLU A 244 13.22 -26.25 13.75
N ASN A 245 13.08 -26.45 12.43
CA ASN A 245 12.97 -27.78 11.85
C ASN A 245 14.30 -28.56 11.90
N ALA A 246 15.45 -27.89 11.77
CA ALA A 246 16.76 -28.51 11.93
C ALA A 246 17.04 -28.90 13.40
N TRP A 247 16.66 -28.06 14.36
CA TRP A 247 16.73 -28.37 15.79
C TRP A 247 15.81 -29.54 16.17
N ASN A 248 14.58 -29.56 15.66
CA ASN A 248 13.62 -30.64 15.90
C ASN A 248 14.01 -31.95 15.20
N ALA A 249 14.65 -31.88 14.03
CA ALA A 249 15.18 -33.06 13.33
C ALA A 249 16.44 -33.63 14.00
N ALA A 250 17.30 -32.78 14.57
CA ALA A 250 18.46 -33.22 15.34
C ALA A 250 18.11 -33.83 16.71
N HIS A 251 16.92 -33.52 17.24
CA HIS A 251 16.39 -34.07 18.50
C HIS A 251 15.24 -35.08 18.31
N ALA A 252 14.97 -35.51 17.07
CA ALA A 252 14.01 -36.57 16.81
C ALA A 252 14.59 -37.94 17.24
N VAL A 253 13.89 -38.61 18.16
CA VAL A 253 14.25 -39.95 18.67
C VAL A 253 14.17 -40.97 17.52
N PRO A 254 15.23 -41.74 17.24
CA PRO A 254 15.25 -42.69 16.13
C PRO A 254 14.59 -44.02 16.55
N ASP A 255 13.31 -44.20 16.22
CA ASP A 255 12.78 -45.54 15.90
C ASP A 255 11.37 -45.45 15.27
N ALA A 256 11.33 -45.49 13.94
CA ALA A 256 10.18 -45.99 13.17
C ALA A 256 10.65 -46.28 11.73
N ARG A 257 10.88 -47.56 11.42
CA ARG A 257 11.19 -48.03 10.06
C ARG A 257 10.00 -47.77 9.11
N PRO A 258 10.23 -47.27 7.89
CA PRO A 258 9.26 -47.37 6.80
C PRO A 258 9.32 -48.76 6.13
N PRO A 259 8.21 -49.26 5.54
CA PRO A 259 8.18 -50.55 4.87
C PRO A 259 8.82 -50.48 3.47
N GLU A 260 9.63 -51.49 3.15
CA GLU A 260 10.23 -51.71 1.82
C GLU A 260 9.18 -52.22 0.81
N GLY A 261 9.25 -51.70 -0.41
CA GLY A 261 8.51 -52.16 -1.60
C GLY A 261 9.20 -51.67 -2.89
N PRO A 262 9.10 -52.40 -4.01
CA PRO A 262 10.27 -52.76 -4.80
C PRO A 262 10.66 -51.78 -5.92
N GLN A 263 11.97 -51.65 -6.12
CA GLN A 263 12.64 -50.96 -7.23
C GLN A 263 12.25 -51.57 -8.57
N SER A 264 11.96 -50.70 -9.54
CA SER A 264 12.08 -51.01 -10.96
C SER A 264 12.92 -49.92 -11.63
N ASP A 265 14.18 -50.27 -11.84
CA ASP A 265 15.02 -49.68 -12.87
C ASP A 265 14.31 -49.82 -14.23
N ILE A 266 14.31 -48.75 -15.02
CA ILE A 266 14.59 -48.73 -16.46
C ILE A 266 14.61 -47.25 -16.89
N THR A 267 15.81 -46.80 -17.26
CA THR A 267 16.01 -45.60 -18.09
C THR A 267 15.84 -46.02 -19.55
N PRO A 268 15.35 -45.14 -20.45
CA PRO A 268 16.13 -44.99 -21.66
C PRO A 268 16.38 -43.53 -22.03
N THR A 269 17.67 -43.26 -22.14
CA THR A 269 18.30 -42.22 -22.93
C THR A 269 17.83 -42.36 -24.38
N ILE A 270 17.24 -41.32 -24.97
CA ILE A 270 17.15 -41.20 -26.42
C ILE A 270 17.92 -39.96 -26.86
N SER A 271 18.94 -40.27 -27.66
CA SER A 271 19.89 -39.41 -28.33
C SER A 271 19.20 -38.48 -29.31
N LEU A 272 19.59 -37.21 -29.29
CA LEU A 272 19.31 -36.25 -30.35
C LEU A 272 20.23 -36.55 -31.54
N ASN A 273 19.72 -36.46 -32.77
CA ASN A 273 20.50 -35.87 -33.85
C ASN A 273 19.60 -35.20 -34.93
N PRO A 274 20.12 -34.17 -35.62
CA PRO A 274 19.33 -33.18 -36.34
C PRO A 274 19.38 -33.37 -37.87
N ALA A 275 18.21 -33.36 -38.47
CA ALA A 275 17.87 -33.03 -39.86
C ALA A 275 16.35 -33.27 -39.88
N GLU A 276 15.46 -32.34 -40.20
CA GLU A 276 15.42 -31.59 -41.43
C GLU A 276 14.71 -30.25 -41.18
N GLN A 277 15.34 -29.22 -41.71
CA GLN A 277 14.82 -27.88 -41.83
C GLN A 277 13.72 -27.83 -42.90
N HIS A 278 12.88 -26.80 -42.80
CA HIS A 278 12.21 -26.14 -43.93
C HIS A 278 10.98 -26.84 -44.55
N LEU A 279 9.78 -26.33 -44.25
CA LEU A 279 9.02 -25.48 -45.18
C LEU A 279 7.70 -25.02 -44.54
N MET A 280 7.47 -23.70 -44.61
CA MET A 280 6.20 -23.05 -44.34
C MET A 280 5.76 -22.41 -45.65
N GLN A 281 4.68 -22.90 -46.29
CA GLN A 281 3.89 -22.08 -47.21
C GLN A 281 2.52 -22.71 -47.59
N THR A 282 1.48 -21.96 -47.21
CA THR A 282 0.29 -21.53 -47.99
C THR A 282 -0.71 -22.52 -48.60
N ALA A 283 -1.92 -22.46 -48.02
CA ALA A 283 -3.23 -22.12 -48.63
C ALA A 283 -3.75 -22.93 -49.84
N THR A 284 -5.03 -23.34 -49.79
CA THR A 284 -6.17 -22.87 -50.62
C THR A 284 -7.42 -23.76 -50.41
N GLU A 285 -8.59 -23.14 -50.19
CA GLU A 285 -9.99 -23.69 -50.16
C GLU A 285 -10.50 -24.07 -51.58
N PRO A 286 -11.67 -24.73 -51.86
CA PRO A 286 -13.01 -24.55 -51.23
C PRO A 286 -13.95 -25.79 -51.08
N GLY A 287 -15.08 -25.59 -50.35
CA GLY A 287 -16.07 -26.59 -49.86
C GLY A 287 -17.01 -27.24 -50.92
N PRO A 288 -18.30 -27.55 -50.64
CA PRO A 288 -19.11 -27.68 -49.41
C PRO A 288 -19.81 -29.08 -49.30
N VAL A 289 -20.37 -29.53 -48.15
CA VAL A 289 -21.64 -30.33 -48.04
C VAL A 289 -22.09 -30.41 -46.56
N VAL A 290 -23.40 -30.26 -46.37
CA VAL A 290 -24.24 -30.33 -45.16
C VAL A 290 -24.24 -31.72 -44.49
N ALA A 291 -24.14 -31.79 -43.15
CA ALA A 291 -24.87 -32.77 -42.33
C ALA A 291 -24.78 -32.43 -40.83
N ALA A 292 -25.94 -32.24 -40.21
CA ALA A 292 -26.10 -32.34 -38.76
C ALA A 292 -25.94 -33.80 -38.32
N VAL A 293 -25.40 -34.01 -37.10
CA VAL A 293 -25.87 -34.99 -36.08
C VAL A 293 -24.78 -35.19 -35.01
N ALA A 294 -25.28 -35.37 -33.79
CA ALA A 294 -24.65 -35.98 -32.62
C ALA A 294 -23.68 -35.12 -31.79
N ALA A 295 -24.27 -34.56 -30.73
CA ALA A 295 -23.60 -34.45 -29.44
C ALA A 295 -22.87 -35.76 -29.12
N SER A 296 -21.56 -35.65 -28.92
CA SER A 296 -20.76 -36.64 -28.21
C SER A 296 -20.12 -35.95 -27.00
N PRO A 297 -19.97 -36.67 -25.88
CA PRO A 297 -19.84 -36.08 -24.56
C PRO A 297 -18.50 -35.37 -24.41
N ALA A 298 -18.52 -34.25 -23.70
CA ALA A 298 -17.32 -33.59 -23.23
C ALA A 298 -16.41 -34.63 -22.54
N PRO A 299 -15.11 -34.67 -22.86
CA PRO A 299 -14.20 -35.57 -22.18
C PRO A 299 -14.20 -35.22 -20.69
N ILE A 300 -14.40 -36.23 -19.85
CA ILE A 300 -14.30 -36.13 -18.40
C ILE A 300 -12.83 -35.77 -18.13
N LEU A 301 -12.57 -34.48 -17.90
CA LEU A 301 -11.25 -33.98 -17.53
C LEU A 301 -10.93 -34.51 -16.14
N SER A 302 -9.96 -35.41 -16.07
CA SER A 302 -9.25 -35.81 -14.86
C SER A 302 -8.67 -34.57 -14.17
N ALA A 303 -8.72 -34.56 -12.84
CA ALA A 303 -8.42 -33.40 -11.98
C ALA A 303 -6.98 -32.84 -12.11
N ASP A 304 -6.09 -33.50 -12.85
CA ASP A 304 -4.67 -33.13 -12.97
C ASP A 304 -4.35 -32.07 -14.06
N ASP A 305 -5.30 -31.74 -14.95
CA ASP A 305 -5.03 -30.80 -16.07
C ASP A 305 -5.87 -29.50 -16.00
N LEU A 306 -6.49 -29.19 -14.86
CA LEU A 306 -7.29 -27.97 -14.76
C LEU A 306 -6.42 -26.72 -14.59
N LEU A 307 -6.08 -26.10 -15.73
CA LEU A 307 -5.31 -24.87 -15.81
C LEU A 307 -6.21 -23.63 -15.92
N LEU A 308 -6.13 -22.73 -14.95
CA LEU A 308 -6.82 -21.43 -15.02
C LEU A 308 -5.90 -20.34 -15.58
N PRO A 309 -6.39 -19.49 -16.51
CA PRO A 309 -5.61 -18.39 -17.04
C PRO A 309 -5.45 -17.30 -15.98
N ILE A 310 -4.22 -16.85 -15.78
CA ILE A 310 -3.88 -15.74 -14.88
C ILE A 310 -3.02 -14.72 -15.62
N GLU A 311 -3.08 -13.46 -15.23
CA GLU A 311 -2.17 -12.43 -15.72
C GLU A 311 -1.23 -11.96 -14.62
N ARG A 312 0.07 -11.97 -14.93
CA ARG A 312 1.13 -11.46 -14.06
C ARG A 312 2.04 -10.56 -14.89
N ASN A 313 2.20 -9.30 -14.49
CA ASN A 313 3.03 -8.31 -15.19
C ASN A 313 2.69 -8.14 -16.69
N GLY A 314 1.40 -8.20 -17.04
CA GLY A 314 0.92 -8.07 -18.42
C GLY A 314 1.16 -9.30 -19.32
N LYS A 315 1.67 -10.41 -18.76
CA LYS A 315 1.82 -11.69 -19.46
C LYS A 315 0.80 -12.71 -18.93
N ARG A 316 0.27 -13.54 -19.82
CA ARG A 316 -0.67 -14.62 -19.48
C ARG A 316 0.10 -15.87 -19.07
N PHE A 317 -0.23 -16.39 -17.89
CA PHE A 317 0.24 -17.65 -17.35
C PHE A 317 -0.96 -18.56 -17.05
N HIS A 318 -0.68 -19.80 -16.70
CA HIS A 318 -1.69 -20.73 -16.21
C HIS A 318 -1.33 -21.19 -14.80
N ILE A 319 -2.33 -21.39 -13.95
CA ILE A 319 -2.18 -21.95 -12.60
C ILE A 319 -3.00 -23.22 -12.50
N ALA A 320 -2.40 -24.27 -11.94
CA ALA A 320 -3.08 -25.54 -11.65
C ALA A 320 -4.05 -25.38 -10.49
N ALA A 321 -5.13 -26.17 -10.46
CA ALA A 321 -6.11 -26.12 -9.39
C ALA A 321 -5.50 -26.34 -7.99
N ASP A 322 -4.49 -27.19 -7.87
CA ASP A 322 -3.84 -27.52 -6.60
C ASP A 322 -3.08 -26.34 -5.97
N ASP A 323 -2.60 -25.41 -6.79
CA ASP A 323 -1.89 -24.21 -6.35
C ASP A 323 -2.85 -23.08 -5.92
N ILE A 324 -4.17 -23.29 -6.05
CA ILE A 324 -5.18 -22.28 -5.73
C ILE A 324 -5.67 -22.48 -4.30
N VAL A 325 -5.43 -21.48 -3.46
CA VAL A 325 -5.89 -21.47 -2.06
C VAL A 325 -7.28 -20.84 -1.94
N SER A 326 -7.51 -19.71 -2.62
CA SER A 326 -8.83 -19.06 -2.62
C SER A 326 -9.02 -18.19 -3.85
N VAL A 327 -10.27 -17.99 -4.26
CA VAL A 327 -10.65 -17.09 -5.35
C VAL A 327 -11.57 -16.03 -4.78
N HIS A 328 -11.36 -14.77 -5.16
CA HIS A 328 -12.25 -13.68 -4.77
C HIS A 328 -12.57 -12.76 -5.93
N SER A 329 -13.82 -12.30 -6.00
CA SER A 329 -14.24 -11.27 -6.96
C SER A 329 -14.38 -9.91 -6.31
N ASN A 330 -13.90 -8.88 -7.00
CA ASN A 330 -14.06 -7.49 -6.65
C ASN A 330 -14.57 -6.71 -7.86
N ALA A 331 -15.84 -6.29 -7.81
CA ALA A 331 -16.56 -5.66 -8.91
C ALA A 331 -16.52 -6.50 -10.21
N HIS A 332 -15.79 -6.05 -11.23
CA HIS A 332 -15.68 -6.70 -12.54
C HIS A 332 -14.46 -7.62 -12.68
N TYR A 333 -13.65 -7.76 -11.62
CA TYR A 333 -12.38 -8.49 -11.68
C TYR A 333 -12.37 -9.65 -10.70
N THR A 334 -11.70 -10.73 -11.10
CA THR A 334 -11.51 -11.91 -10.25
C THR A 334 -10.03 -12.12 -9.98
N TYR A 335 -9.70 -12.50 -8.76
CA TYR A 335 -8.34 -12.71 -8.31
C TYR A 335 -8.20 -14.09 -7.68
N ILE A 336 -7.12 -14.78 -8.02
CA ILE A 336 -6.75 -16.10 -7.56
C ILE A 336 -5.59 -15.96 -6.58
N PHE A 337 -5.76 -16.42 -5.35
CA PHE A 337 -4.72 -16.41 -4.33
C PHE A 337 -4.01 -17.76 -4.30
N ASN A 338 -2.69 -17.74 -4.51
CA ASN A 338 -1.84 -18.94 -4.49
C ASN A 338 -1.13 -19.19 -3.14
N GLY A 339 -1.58 -18.50 -2.08
CA GLY A 339 -0.94 -18.55 -0.76
C GLY A 339 0.10 -17.46 -0.49
N ARG A 340 0.58 -16.76 -1.54
CA ARG A 340 1.52 -15.64 -1.41
C ARG A 340 1.04 -14.38 -2.14
N ASP A 341 0.60 -14.52 -3.38
CA ASP A 341 0.21 -13.40 -4.24
C ASP A 341 -1.26 -13.52 -4.65
N ASP A 342 -1.92 -12.37 -4.87
CA ASP A 342 -3.19 -12.29 -5.60
C ASP A 342 -2.91 -12.12 -7.10
N LEU A 343 -3.29 -13.13 -7.89
CA LEU A 343 -3.07 -13.21 -9.32
C LEU A 343 -4.37 -12.82 -10.04
N PHE A 344 -4.27 -11.91 -11.01
CA PHE A 344 -5.44 -11.49 -11.78
C PHE A 344 -5.95 -12.63 -12.66
N CYS A 345 -7.26 -12.86 -12.69
CA CYS A 345 -7.89 -13.80 -13.61
C CYS A 345 -8.94 -13.06 -14.44
N PRO A 346 -8.89 -13.17 -15.79
CA PRO A 346 -9.85 -12.50 -16.68
C PRO A 346 -11.24 -13.15 -16.66
N LEU A 347 -11.40 -14.32 -16.04
CA LEU A 347 -12.67 -15.03 -15.96
C LEU A 347 -13.55 -14.51 -14.83
N SER A 348 -14.87 -14.64 -14.98
CA SER A 348 -15.79 -14.34 -13.88
C SER A 348 -15.68 -15.41 -12.78
N ILE A 349 -16.04 -15.05 -11.55
CA ILE A 349 -16.07 -16.01 -10.44
C ILE A 349 -17.02 -17.20 -10.70
N SER A 350 -18.07 -17.00 -11.50
CA SER A 350 -19.00 -18.08 -11.87
C SER A 350 -18.35 -19.04 -12.87
N ASP A 351 -17.59 -18.52 -13.85
CA ASP A 351 -16.86 -19.35 -14.80
C ASP A 351 -15.74 -20.14 -14.11
N ILE A 352 -15.09 -19.53 -13.13
CA ILE A 352 -14.07 -20.20 -12.31
C ILE A 352 -14.72 -21.29 -11.44
N ALA A 353 -15.86 -20.99 -10.80
CA ALA A 353 -16.58 -21.99 -10.01
C ALA A 353 -17.00 -23.21 -10.83
N ALA A 354 -17.41 -23.02 -12.09
CA ALA A 354 -17.80 -24.12 -12.99
C ALA A 354 -16.62 -24.98 -13.47
N ARG A 355 -15.39 -24.44 -13.43
CA ARG A 355 -14.18 -25.15 -13.83
C ARG A 355 -13.53 -25.87 -12.64
N LEU A 356 -13.63 -25.31 -11.44
CA LEU A 356 -13.01 -25.88 -10.25
C LEU A 356 -13.77 -27.12 -9.75
N PRO A 357 -13.07 -28.19 -9.35
CA PRO A 357 -13.72 -29.38 -8.82
C PRO A 357 -14.39 -29.10 -7.46
N GLU A 358 -15.70 -29.33 -7.40
CA GLU A 358 -16.53 -29.11 -6.20
C GLU A 358 -16.14 -29.99 -4.99
N THR A 359 -15.32 -31.02 -5.23
CA THR A 359 -14.79 -31.90 -4.18
C THR A 359 -13.73 -31.24 -3.31
N ILE A 360 -12.97 -30.29 -3.86
CA ILE A 360 -11.90 -29.57 -3.15
C ILE A 360 -12.19 -28.07 -3.02
N PHE A 361 -13.06 -27.49 -3.87
CA PHE A 361 -13.44 -26.08 -3.80
C PHE A 361 -14.88 -25.89 -3.37
N SER A 362 -15.09 -24.99 -2.41
CA SER A 362 -16.44 -24.59 -1.99
C SER A 362 -16.67 -23.09 -2.13
N ARG A 363 -17.83 -22.73 -2.68
CA ARG A 363 -18.30 -21.34 -2.75
C ARG A 363 -18.94 -20.93 -1.42
N VAL A 364 -18.19 -20.16 -0.63
CA VAL A 364 -18.57 -19.70 0.72
C VAL A 364 -19.30 -18.36 0.72
N HIS A 365 -19.17 -17.58 -0.34
CA HIS A 365 -19.82 -16.29 -0.51
C HIS A 365 -20.08 -16.01 -2.00
N ARG A 366 -20.97 -15.06 -2.31
CA ARG A 366 -21.20 -14.63 -3.71
C ARG A 366 -19.91 -14.19 -4.41
N SER A 367 -18.93 -13.73 -3.62
CA SER A 367 -17.64 -13.20 -4.08
C SER A 367 -16.43 -14.01 -3.63
N TYR A 368 -16.60 -15.19 -3.01
CA TYR A 368 -15.47 -15.99 -2.52
C TYR A 368 -15.68 -17.48 -2.75
N ILE A 369 -14.62 -18.14 -3.23
CA ILE A 369 -14.44 -19.59 -3.32
C ILE A 369 -13.19 -19.94 -2.52
N VAL A 370 -13.23 -21.03 -1.77
CA VAL A 370 -12.13 -21.47 -0.92
C VAL A 370 -11.76 -22.90 -1.23
N ASN A 371 -10.45 -23.19 -1.23
CA ASN A 371 -9.95 -24.54 -1.28
C ASN A 371 -10.02 -25.15 0.13
N LEU A 372 -10.74 -26.26 0.27
CA LEU A 372 -10.96 -26.97 1.53
C LEU A 372 -9.66 -27.51 2.13
N LEU A 373 -8.63 -27.78 1.31
CA LEU A 373 -7.32 -28.26 1.76
C LEU A 373 -6.63 -27.29 2.71
N PHE A 374 -6.82 -25.99 2.50
CA PHE A 374 -6.12 -24.95 3.25
C PHE A 374 -6.97 -24.43 4.43
N VAL A 375 -8.12 -25.03 4.75
CA VAL A 375 -8.99 -24.51 5.81
C VAL A 375 -8.60 -25.03 7.19
N VAL A 376 -8.03 -24.15 8.03
CA VAL A 376 -7.66 -24.47 9.42
C VAL A 376 -8.89 -24.48 10.31
N ARG A 377 -9.58 -23.35 10.39
CA ARG A 377 -10.67 -23.12 11.33
C ARG A 377 -11.74 -22.18 10.78
N ILE A 378 -12.95 -22.34 11.29
CA ILE A 378 -14.10 -21.47 11.03
C ILE A 378 -14.46 -20.74 12.33
N LYS A 379 -14.29 -19.43 12.37
CA LYS A 379 -14.73 -18.59 13.50
C LYS A 379 -16.10 -18.00 13.19
N LYS A 380 -17.07 -18.16 14.12
CA LYS A 380 -18.36 -17.48 14.01
C LYS A 380 -18.20 -16.03 14.47
N THR A 381 -18.69 -15.07 13.68
CA THR A 381 -18.67 -13.63 14.00
C THR A 381 -20.07 -13.08 13.70
N GLY A 382 -20.88 -12.95 14.76
CA GLY A 382 -22.31 -12.67 14.64
C GLY A 382 -23.05 -13.79 13.90
N ASP A 383 -23.86 -13.43 12.91
CA ASP A 383 -24.59 -14.38 12.06
C ASP A 383 -23.76 -14.91 10.87
N SER A 384 -22.56 -14.38 10.65
CA SER A 384 -21.65 -14.76 9.57
C SER A 384 -20.44 -15.56 10.09
N GLY A 385 -19.75 -16.26 9.19
CA GLY A 385 -18.51 -16.96 9.51
C GLY A 385 -17.29 -16.30 8.88
N VAL A 386 -16.12 -16.52 9.48
CA VAL A 386 -14.82 -16.18 8.89
C VAL A 386 -13.97 -17.45 8.90
N VAL A 387 -13.46 -17.82 7.73
CA VAL A 387 -12.55 -18.95 7.53
C VAL A 387 -11.12 -18.45 7.59
N GLU A 388 -10.26 -19.15 8.32
CA GLU A 388 -8.83 -18.89 8.32
C GLU A 388 -8.10 -19.94 7.50
N LEU A 389 -7.21 -19.47 6.62
CA LEU A 389 -6.46 -20.30 5.68
C LEU A 389 -5.04 -20.58 6.16
N ASP A 390 -4.59 -21.82 6.00
CA ASP A 390 -3.24 -22.28 6.28
C ASP A 390 -2.31 -21.89 5.14
N THR A 391 -1.88 -20.64 5.14
CA THR A 391 -0.98 -20.12 4.12
C THR A 391 0.10 -19.26 4.75
N PRO A 392 1.27 -19.12 4.10
CA PRO A 392 2.37 -18.27 4.59
C PRO A 392 1.93 -16.85 4.95
N ILE A 393 0.89 -16.33 4.27
CA ILE A 393 0.24 -15.06 4.57
C ILE A 393 -1.13 -15.33 5.17
N ARG A 394 -1.33 -15.04 6.46
CA ARG A 394 -2.63 -15.21 7.14
C ARG A 394 -3.74 -14.49 6.38
N ARG A 395 -4.60 -15.27 5.71
CA ARG A 395 -5.77 -14.77 4.97
C ARG A 395 -7.04 -15.26 5.63
N THR A 396 -8.01 -14.36 5.71
CA THR A 396 -9.34 -14.68 6.22
C THR A 396 -10.39 -14.49 5.13
N VAL A 397 -11.30 -15.45 4.99
CA VAL A 397 -12.34 -15.47 3.95
C VAL A 397 -13.72 -15.39 4.62
N PRO A 398 -14.56 -14.40 4.27
CA PRO A 398 -15.90 -14.31 4.83
C PRO A 398 -16.84 -15.38 4.24
N VAL A 399 -17.70 -15.94 5.09
CA VAL A 399 -18.73 -16.91 4.74
C VAL A 399 -20.10 -16.28 4.92
N SER A 400 -20.97 -16.39 3.91
CA SER A 400 -22.33 -15.86 4.01
C SER A 400 -23.14 -16.59 5.08
N ARG A 401 -24.10 -15.88 5.70
CA ARG A 401 -25.00 -16.44 6.71
C ARG A 401 -25.74 -17.67 6.20
N SER A 402 -26.21 -17.61 4.94
CA SER A 402 -26.93 -18.69 4.25
C SER A 402 -26.07 -19.91 3.92
N ARG A 403 -24.76 -19.74 3.71
CA ARG A 403 -23.84 -20.85 3.37
C ARG A 403 -23.09 -21.41 4.57
N LEU A 404 -23.14 -20.77 5.74
CA LEU A 404 -22.37 -21.18 6.91
C LEU A 404 -22.65 -22.61 7.36
N THR A 405 -23.92 -23.03 7.39
CA THR A 405 -24.31 -24.39 7.79
C THR A 405 -23.87 -25.42 6.75
N GLY A 406 -24.12 -25.17 5.47
CA GLY A 406 -23.72 -26.07 4.38
C GLY A 406 -22.20 -26.23 4.27
N PHE A 407 -21.45 -25.12 4.35
CA PHE A 407 -19.99 -25.14 4.29
C PHE A 407 -19.36 -25.93 5.44
N ARG A 408 -19.95 -25.90 6.64
CA ARG A 408 -19.48 -26.73 7.77
C ARG A 408 -19.63 -28.22 7.49
N SER A 409 -20.75 -28.63 6.92
CA SER A 409 -21.00 -30.02 6.53
C SER A 409 -20.05 -30.46 5.40
N GLU A 410 -19.85 -29.61 4.39
CA GLU A 410 -18.89 -29.85 3.29
C GLU A 410 -17.46 -30.02 3.83
N LEU A 411 -17.00 -29.13 4.71
CA LEU A 411 -15.67 -29.23 5.31
C LEU A 411 -15.52 -30.48 6.20
N ALA A 412 -16.56 -30.86 6.94
CA ALA A 412 -16.54 -32.06 7.77
C ALA A 412 -16.47 -33.33 6.91
N ALA A 413 -17.26 -33.42 5.85
CA ALA A 413 -17.23 -34.52 4.89
C ALA A 413 -15.86 -34.62 4.19
N PHE A 414 -15.27 -33.49 3.82
CA PHE A 414 -13.94 -33.43 3.22
C PHE A 414 -12.82 -33.88 4.17
N LYS A 415 -12.89 -33.48 5.44
CA LYS A 415 -11.92 -33.94 6.45
C LYS A 415 -12.07 -35.44 6.71
N ALA A 416 -13.31 -35.95 6.76
CA ALA A 416 -13.60 -37.37 6.93
C ALA A 416 -13.09 -38.23 5.77
N SER A 417 -13.24 -37.76 4.52
CA SER A 417 -12.72 -38.46 3.34
C SER A 417 -11.19 -38.50 3.28
N ARG A 418 -10.49 -37.48 3.82
CA ARG A 418 -9.01 -37.50 3.97
C ARG A 418 -8.50 -38.30 5.15
N SER A 419 -9.27 -38.41 6.24
CA SER A 419 -8.85 -39.15 7.44
C SER A 419 -9.13 -40.65 7.37
N GLY A 420 -9.79 -41.14 6.31
CA GLY A 420 -10.16 -42.55 6.19
C GLY A 420 -11.21 -43.01 7.21
N ILE A 421 -11.94 -42.07 7.84
CA ILE A 421 -12.95 -42.37 8.86
C ILE A 421 -14.30 -42.01 8.25
N THR A 422 -15.09 -43.03 7.91
CA THR A 422 -16.51 -42.89 7.60
C THR A 422 -17.22 -42.19 8.76
N PRO A 423 -18.00 -41.11 8.50
CA PRO A 423 -18.79 -40.48 9.54
C PRO A 423 -19.94 -41.42 9.92
N ASP A 424 -19.90 -41.94 11.15
CA ASP A 424 -21.00 -42.70 11.73
C ASP A 424 -22.19 -41.76 11.96
N LEU A 425 -23.30 -42.05 11.29
CA LEU A 425 -24.58 -41.38 11.45
C LEU A 425 -25.33 -42.06 12.59
N ARG A 426 -25.31 -41.46 13.79
CA ARG A 426 -26.41 -41.56 14.77
C ARG A 426 -26.57 -40.29 15.58
#